data_AF-A0A7X7Z734-F1
#
_entry.id   AF-A0A7X7Z734-F1
#
_cell.length_a   1.000
_cell.length_b   1.000
_cell.length_c   1.000
_cell.angle_alpha   90.00
_cell.angle_beta   90.00
_cell.angle_gamma   90.00
#
_symmetry.space_group_name_H-M   'P 1'
#
loop_
_entity.id
_entity.type
_entity.pdbx_description
1 polymer ?
#
loop_
_entity_poly.entity_id
_entity_poly.type
_entity_poly.pdbx_seq_one_letter_code
_entity_poly.pdbx_strand_id
1 'polypeptide(L)'
;MSAKQHQSKTHRNRGFLKQVLSGSALTGHEQAVLRLISFLAILGILYIANTYWGIKTLRKINALKKEQKELAYDYTTARSAWSDSTKQSRLLRRAKAIGLIEAPEPPIKITLSQEDIKKLEAYRK
;
A
#
# COMPACT_ATOMS: atom_id res chain seq x y z
N MET A 1 -68.28 4.22 -31.91
CA MET A 1 -68.09 5.47 -31.14
C MET A 1 -67.39 5.14 -29.83
N SER A 2 -66.06 5.20 -29.81
CA SER A 2 -65.25 5.04 -28.59
C SER A 2 -63.95 5.82 -28.79
N ALA A 3 -63.83 6.98 -28.16
CA ALA A 3 -62.59 7.72 -28.07
C ALA A 3 -62.50 8.32 -26.66
N LYS A 4 -61.94 7.53 -25.74
CA LYS A 4 -61.51 7.98 -24.41
C LYS A 4 -60.16 8.68 -24.59
N GLN A 5 -60.14 10.02 -24.59
CA GLN A 5 -58.90 10.77 -24.48
C GLN A 5 -58.53 10.95 -23.00
N HIS A 6 -57.48 10.25 -22.59
CA HIS A 6 -56.72 10.54 -21.37
C HIS A 6 -55.94 11.85 -21.57
N GLN A 7 -56.27 12.90 -20.83
CA GLN A 7 -55.39 14.06 -20.64
C GLN A 7 -54.75 13.98 -19.26
N SER A 8 -53.51 13.47 -19.18
CA SER A 8 -52.69 13.55 -17.97
C SER A 8 -52.16 14.97 -17.81
N LYS A 9 -52.76 15.75 -16.92
CA LYS A 9 -52.25 17.09 -16.57
C LYS A 9 -51.02 16.93 -15.65
N THR A 10 -49.83 17.06 -16.22
CA THR A 10 -48.59 17.29 -15.45
C THR A 10 -48.62 18.69 -14.84
N HIS A 11 -49.05 18.79 -13.58
CA HIS A 11 -48.92 20.03 -12.81
C HIS A 11 -47.44 20.21 -12.43
N ARG A 12 -46.74 21.02 -13.21
CA ARG A 12 -45.29 21.23 -13.09
C ARG A 12 -45.02 22.27 -12.00
N ASN A 13 -44.39 21.86 -10.90
CA ASN A 13 -43.99 22.68 -9.74
C ASN A 13 -42.94 23.78 -10.03
N ARG A 14 -42.96 24.39 -11.21
CA ARG A 14 -42.09 25.52 -11.58
C ARG A 14 -42.36 26.78 -10.73
N GLY A 15 -43.55 26.90 -10.14
CA GLY A 15 -43.92 28.04 -9.28
C GLY A 15 -43.10 28.11 -7.99
N PHE A 16 -42.96 26.98 -7.28
CA PHE A 16 -42.22 26.92 -6.01
C PHE A 16 -40.73 27.24 -6.19
N LEU A 17 -40.10 26.67 -7.23
CA LEU A 17 -38.69 26.96 -7.54
C LEU A 17 -38.48 28.43 -7.90
N LYS A 18 -39.39 29.02 -8.69
CA LYS A 18 -39.32 30.46 -9.02
C LYS A 18 -39.52 31.34 -7.79
N GLN A 19 -40.41 30.97 -6.88
CA GLN A 19 -40.69 31.73 -5.65
C GLN A 19 -39.51 31.68 -4.67
N VAL A 20 -38.87 30.52 -4.50
CA VAL A 20 -37.67 30.36 -3.67
C VAL A 20 -36.48 31.08 -4.28
N LEU A 21 -36.29 31.01 -5.61
CA LEU A 21 -35.19 31.71 -6.31
C LEU A 21 -35.40 33.23 -6.37
N SER A 22 -36.65 33.69 -6.41
CA SER A 22 -37.01 35.12 -6.47
C SER A 22 -36.81 35.89 -5.17
N GLY A 23 -36.33 35.22 -4.10
CA GLY A 23 -35.98 35.90 -2.86
C GLY A 23 -37.17 36.23 -1.95
N SER A 24 -38.43 36.00 -2.36
CA SER A 24 -39.58 36.32 -1.50
C SER A 24 -39.61 35.46 -0.22
N ALA A 25 -39.15 34.21 -0.31
CA ALA A 25 -38.96 33.32 0.83
C ALA A 25 -37.75 33.73 1.70
N LEU A 26 -36.83 34.53 1.17
CA LEU A 26 -35.61 35.03 1.80
C LEU A 26 -35.80 36.37 2.56
N THR A 27 -37.00 36.96 2.52
CA THR A 27 -37.32 38.25 3.19
C THR A 27 -38.34 38.20 4.34
N GLY A 28 -39.00 37.06 4.60
CA GLY A 28 -39.93 36.89 5.74
C GLY A 28 -39.27 36.68 7.12
N HIS A 29 -40.04 36.69 8.20
CA HIS A 29 -39.57 36.63 9.60
C HIS A 29 -38.84 35.32 10.00
N GLU A 30 -38.90 34.27 9.16
CA GLU A 30 -38.30 32.94 9.41
C GLU A 30 -36.91 32.73 8.77
N GLN A 31 -36.23 33.81 8.35
CA GLN A 31 -34.95 33.70 7.64
C GLN A 31 -33.83 32.99 8.39
N ALA A 32 -33.82 33.09 9.71
CA ALA A 32 -32.78 32.48 10.52
C ALA A 32 -32.75 30.94 10.33
N VAL A 33 -33.93 30.31 10.27
CA VAL A 33 -34.06 28.85 10.13
C VAL A 33 -33.71 28.41 8.71
N LEU A 34 -34.20 29.12 7.69
CA LEU A 34 -33.87 28.82 6.29
C LEU A 34 -32.38 28.98 5.99
N ARG A 35 -31.74 30.03 6.53
CA ARG A 35 -30.30 30.23 6.40
C ARG A 35 -29.52 29.09 7.05
N LEU A 36 -29.90 28.66 8.26
CA LEU A 36 -29.26 27.54 8.94
C LEU A 36 -29.40 26.22 8.16
N ILE A 37 -30.59 25.88 7.68
CA ILE A 37 -30.83 24.65 6.91
C ILE A 37 -30.06 24.68 5.59
N SER A 38 -30.02 25.82 4.90
CA SER A 38 -29.22 25.96 3.67
C SER A 38 -27.73 25.77 3.92
N PHE A 39 -27.22 26.27 5.05
CA PHE A 39 -25.84 26.09 5.46
C PHE A 39 -25.53 24.61 5.76
N LEU A 40 -26.41 23.93 6.50
CA LEU A 40 -26.28 22.49 6.76
C LEU A 40 -26.38 21.66 5.47
N ALA A 41 -27.23 22.05 4.53
CA ALA A 41 -27.35 21.36 3.24
C ALA A 41 -26.04 21.46 2.43
N ILE A 42 -25.41 22.63 2.40
CA ILE A 42 -24.10 22.83 1.76
C ILE A 42 -23.04 21.97 2.44
N LEU A 43 -23.00 21.95 3.78
CA LEU A 43 -22.08 21.09 4.52
C LEU A 43 -22.32 19.60 4.24
N GLY A 44 -23.58 19.18 4.14
CA GLY A 44 -23.94 17.81 3.78
C GLY A 44 -23.44 17.42 2.39
N ILE A 45 -23.57 18.30 1.41
CA ILE A 45 -23.06 18.08 0.05
C ILE A 45 -21.53 18.00 0.06
N LEU A 46 -20.84 18.91 0.77
CA LEU A 46 -19.39 18.88 0.92
C LEU A 46 -18.92 17.59 1.60
N TYR A 47 -19.65 17.11 2.60
CA TYR A 47 -19.35 15.86 3.29
C TYR A 47 -19.47 14.65 2.36
N ILE A 48 -20.57 14.54 1.61
CA ILE A 48 -20.77 13.46 0.63
C ILE A 48 -19.68 13.50 -0.45
N ALA A 49 -19.37 14.70 -0.95
CA ALA A 49 -18.30 14.90 -1.93
C ALA A 49 -16.94 14.43 -1.39
N ASN A 50 -16.55 14.85 -0.20
CA ASN A 50 -15.29 14.44 0.42
C ASN A 50 -15.22 12.92 0.63
N THR A 51 -16.32 12.32 1.10
CA THR A 51 -16.40 10.87 1.35
C THR A 51 -16.24 10.07 0.06
N TYR A 52 -16.84 10.53 -1.04
CA TYR A 52 -16.69 9.92 -2.36
C TYR A 52 -15.23 9.91 -2.84
N TRP A 53 -14.47 10.96 -2.54
CA TRP A 53 -13.04 11.04 -2.85
C TRP A 53 -12.23 10.09 -1.96
N GLY A 54 -12.56 10.04 -0.66
CA GLY A 54 -11.96 9.10 0.29
C GLY A 54 -12.08 7.63 -0.13
N ILE A 55 -13.26 7.21 -0.61
CA ILE A 55 -13.49 5.82 -1.08
C ILE A 55 -12.57 5.48 -2.27
N LYS A 56 -12.40 6.40 -3.22
CA LYS A 56 -11.52 6.18 -4.38
C LYS A 56 -10.06 6.05 -3.95
N THR A 57 -9.61 6.93 -3.06
CA THR A 57 -8.25 6.91 -2.53
C THR A 57 -7.98 5.65 -1.72
N LEU A 58 -8.94 5.22 -0.88
CA LEU A 58 -8.82 4.01 -0.08
C LEU A 58 -8.65 2.76 -0.95
N ARG A 59 -9.39 2.65 -2.06
CA ARG A 59 -9.23 1.56 -3.03
C ARG A 59 -7.83 1.53 -3.65
N LYS A 60 -7.29 2.69 -4.02
CA LYS A 60 -5.91 2.80 -4.54
C LYS A 60 -4.88 2.39 -3.50
N ILE A 61 -5.04 2.85 -2.26
CA ILE A 61 -4.16 2.48 -1.14
C ILE A 61 -4.16 0.96 -0.94
N ASN A 62 -5.33 0.33 -0.98
CA ASN A 62 -5.43 -1.12 -0.81
C ASN A 62 -4.77 -1.90 -1.95
N ALA A 63 -4.89 -1.44 -3.20
CA ALA A 63 -4.20 -2.03 -4.34
C ALA A 63 -2.67 -1.91 -4.19
N LEU A 64 -2.17 -0.71 -3.90
CA LEU A 64 -0.73 -0.46 -3.69
C LEU A 64 -0.16 -1.29 -2.53
N LYS A 65 -0.91 -1.43 -1.42
CA LYS A 65 -0.51 -2.28 -0.29
C LYS A 65 -0.40 -3.75 -0.69
N LYS A 66 -1.29 -4.22 -1.57
CA LYS A 66 -1.24 -5.59 -2.09
C LYS A 66 0.02 -5.80 -2.93
N GLU A 67 0.30 -4.88 -3.85
CA GLU A 67 1.52 -4.92 -4.67
C GLU A 67 2.79 -4.88 -3.81
N GLN A 68 2.84 -4.01 -2.80
CA GLN A 68 3.96 -3.94 -1.87
C GLN A 68 4.16 -5.28 -1.12
N LYS A 69 3.06 -5.90 -0.69
CA LYS A 69 3.09 -7.18 0.02
C LYS A 69 3.58 -8.30 -0.90
N GLU A 70 3.06 -8.38 -2.12
CA GLU A 70 3.51 -9.35 -3.14
C GLU A 70 5.02 -9.20 -3.40
N LEU A 71 5.51 -7.98 -3.63
CA LEU A 71 6.92 -7.72 -3.85
C LEU A 71 7.79 -8.11 -2.62
N ALA A 72 7.29 -7.87 -1.41
CA ALA A 72 7.98 -8.26 -0.18
C ALA A 72 8.05 -9.80 -0.02
N TYR A 73 7.02 -10.53 -0.45
CA TYR A 73 7.04 -11.99 -0.49
C TYR A 73 8.06 -12.51 -1.49
N ASP A 74 8.12 -11.94 -2.70
CA ASP A 74 9.08 -12.33 -3.72
C ASP A 74 10.52 -12.12 -3.25
N TYR A 75 10.80 -10.95 -2.66
CA TYR A 75 12.10 -10.66 -2.06
C TYR A 75 12.46 -11.66 -0.96
N THR A 76 11.54 -11.90 -0.01
CA THR A 76 11.78 -12.83 1.11
C THR A 76 12.04 -14.24 0.62
N THR A 77 11.29 -14.70 -0.38
CA THR A 77 11.44 -16.01 -1.00
C THR A 77 12.78 -16.14 -1.72
N ALA A 78 13.14 -15.16 -2.55
CA ALA A 78 14.43 -15.14 -3.25
C ALA A 78 15.62 -15.10 -2.27
N ARG A 79 15.53 -14.26 -1.23
CA ARG A 79 16.52 -14.16 -0.15
C ARG A 79 16.69 -15.47 0.60
N SER A 80 15.57 -16.15 0.90
CA SER A 80 15.57 -17.46 1.54
C SER A 80 16.23 -18.52 0.66
N ALA A 81 15.87 -18.57 -0.63
CA ALA A 81 16.48 -19.50 -1.59
C ALA A 81 17.99 -19.28 -1.73
N TRP A 82 18.45 -18.03 -1.79
CA TRP A 82 19.88 -17.69 -1.83
C TRP A 82 20.59 -18.14 -0.56
N SER A 83 20.04 -17.79 0.61
CA SER A 83 20.59 -18.20 1.91
C SER A 83 20.67 -19.73 2.02
N ASP A 84 19.64 -20.44 1.58
CA ASP A 84 19.59 -21.89 1.54
C ASP A 84 20.63 -22.53 0.63
N SER A 85 20.97 -21.86 -0.47
CA SER A 85 22.00 -22.30 -1.41
C SER A 85 23.40 -22.13 -0.85
N THR A 86 23.60 -21.11 -0.01
CA THR A 86 24.88 -20.75 0.62
C THR A 86 25.10 -21.43 1.98
N LYS A 87 24.11 -22.18 2.49
CA LYS A 87 24.28 -22.97 3.73
C LYS A 87 25.43 -23.96 3.58
N GLN A 88 26.36 -23.94 4.54
CA GLN A 88 27.53 -24.82 4.58
C GLN A 88 27.12 -26.30 4.44
N SER A 89 26.07 -26.77 5.12
CA SER A 89 25.60 -28.15 5.01
C SER A 89 25.14 -28.55 3.59
N ARG A 90 24.53 -27.63 2.84
CA ARG A 90 24.10 -27.85 1.45
C ARG A 90 25.29 -27.78 0.50
N LEU A 91 26.20 -26.83 0.72
CA LEU A 91 27.47 -26.70 0.01
C LEU A 91 28.33 -27.96 0.16
N LEU A 92 28.47 -28.50 1.37
CA LEU A 92 29.22 -29.71 1.67
C LEU A 92 28.62 -30.93 0.97
N ARG A 93 27.29 -31.07 0.96
CA ARG A 93 26.63 -32.16 0.20
C ARG A 93 26.89 -32.06 -1.30
N ARG A 94 26.89 -30.85 -1.87
CA ARG A 94 27.21 -30.63 -3.29
C ARG A 94 28.69 -30.84 -3.59
N ALA A 95 29.57 -30.37 -2.71
CA ALA A 95 31.02 -30.57 -2.78
C ALA A 95 31.38 -32.06 -2.70
N LYS A 96 30.73 -32.82 -1.82
CA LYS A 96 30.91 -34.27 -1.72
C LYS A 96 30.47 -35.01 -2.98
N ALA A 97 29.42 -34.53 -3.67
CA ALA A 97 28.98 -35.09 -4.94
C ALA A 97 30.01 -34.91 -6.07
N ILE A 98 30.88 -33.91 -5.99
CA ILE A 98 32.00 -33.68 -6.92
C ILE A 98 33.35 -34.19 -6.36
N GLY A 99 33.33 -34.98 -5.28
CA GLY A 99 34.52 -35.61 -4.70
C GLY A 99 35.34 -34.72 -3.73
N LEU A 100 34.88 -33.51 -3.41
CA LEU A 100 35.51 -32.66 -2.39
C LEU A 100 35.15 -33.15 -0.98
N ILE A 101 36.18 -33.41 -0.18
CA ILE A 101 36.10 -33.79 1.24
C ILE A 101 36.34 -32.57 2.13
N GLU A 102 35.58 -32.46 3.22
CA GLU A 102 35.74 -31.40 4.21
C GLU A 102 37.03 -31.60 4.99
N ALA A 103 37.78 -30.53 5.24
CA ALA A 103 38.95 -30.58 6.11
C ALA A 103 38.46 -30.81 7.55
N PRO A 104 38.87 -31.91 8.22
CA PRO A 104 38.40 -32.22 9.57
C PRO A 104 38.95 -31.27 10.63
N GLU A 105 40.05 -30.58 10.34
CA GLU A 105 40.66 -29.61 11.24
C GLU A 105 40.76 -28.22 10.60
N PRO A 106 40.44 -27.15 11.36
CA PRO A 106 40.64 -25.79 10.89
C PRO A 106 42.13 -25.52 10.64
N PRO A 107 42.48 -24.73 9.62
CA PRO A 107 43.87 -24.44 9.31
C PRO A 107 44.55 -23.75 10.49
N ILE A 108 45.68 -24.31 10.91
CA ILE A 108 46.46 -23.81 12.03
C ILE A 108 47.06 -22.46 11.62
N LYS A 109 46.79 -21.40 12.38
CA LYS A 109 47.43 -20.10 12.16
C LYS A 109 48.90 -20.23 12.58
N ILE A 110 49.80 -20.25 11.60
CA ILE A 110 51.25 -20.24 11.86
C ILE A 110 51.62 -18.81 12.29
N THR A 111 51.60 -18.55 13.59
CA THR A 111 52.17 -17.32 14.15
C THR A 111 53.66 -17.55 14.39
N LEU A 112 54.50 -17.01 13.51
CA LEU A 112 55.95 -17.01 13.72
C LEU A 112 56.28 -16.04 14.86
N SER A 113 56.85 -16.55 15.96
CA SER A 113 57.50 -15.70 16.94
C SER A 113 58.83 -15.18 16.35
N GLN A 114 59.32 -14.04 16.85
CA GLN A 114 60.64 -13.51 16.47
C GLN A 114 61.77 -14.51 16.74
N GLU A 115 61.56 -15.39 17.72
CA GLU A 115 62.47 -16.49 18.06
C GLU A 115 62.51 -17.58 16.98
N ASP A 116 61.39 -17.83 16.31
CA ASP A 116 61.28 -18.83 15.24
C ASP A 116 61.92 -18.33 13.94
N ILE A 117 61.78 -17.03 13.65
CA ILE A 117 62.43 -16.37 12.51
C ILE A 117 63.96 -16.45 12.65
N LYS A 118 64.48 -16.19 13.86
CA LYS A 118 65.92 -16.29 14.16
C LYS A 118 66.47 -17.71 14.01
N LYS A 119 65.68 -18.73 14.40
CA LYS A 119 66.06 -20.16 14.25
C LYS A 119 66.08 -20.60 12.79
N LEU A 120 65.17 -20.08 11.96
CA LEU A 120 65.13 -20.36 10.53
C LEU A 120 66.28 -19.70 9.77
N GLU A 121 66.70 -18.49 10.17
CA GLU A 121 67.88 -17.82 9.62
C GLU A 121 69.19 -18.52 10.00
N ALA A 122 69.28 -19.09 11.21
CA ALA A 122 70.44 -19.86 11.66
C ALA A 122 70.65 -21.18 10.87
N TYR A 123 69.57 -21.77 10.33
CA TYR A 123 69.61 -22.98 9.50
C TYR A 123 69.94 -22.69 8.01
N ARG A 124 70.06 -21.40 7.63
CA ARG A 124 70.37 -20.95 6.27
C ARG A 124 71.89 -20.79 6.02
N LYS A 125 72.74 -21.34 6.88
CA LYS A 125 74.19 -21.46 6.70
C LYS A 125 74.57 -22.92 6.57
#